data_AF-A0A1A9USX0-F1
#
_entry.id   AF-A0A1A9USX0-F1
#
_cell.length_a   1.000
_cell.length_b   1.000
_cell.length_c   1.000
_cell.angle_alpha   90.00
_cell.angle_beta   90.00
_cell.angle_gamma   90.00
#
_symmetry.space_group_name_H-M   'P 1'
#
loop_
_entity.id
_entity.type
_entity.pdbx_description
1 polymer ?
#
loop_
_entity_poly.entity_id
_entity_poly.type
_entity_poly.pdbx_seq_one_letter_code
_entity_poly.pdbx_strand_id
1 'polypeptide(L)'
;MNSLRTVWLLIGALTFACAVSVPRSLQLSSDKYLLDNNLKSAEWISLLELEPLPSLDKISFKKLEEMPLKEAAEMLNKLYHLSKINHRPVDTYTPNTSDIDALLTTTNNEKISFKLSKIVQTAMKDSDFGKQVVTIFITGLPKDLNAVKKANAELIQAYMQRYYKLPLSLNLNQTYKAMSSEEMSSDISGELTATKKSNANMIVIDLGSAMRNFKEWITLDIEEMGVNLGNLLAELTDKVEVPQELIHVIGQGVAAHVAGVAGRQYSRVTGHRLRRITGLDPSQLFVSNKNLLNGLARGDADFVDVIHSSSYSMGTVMRCGDVDFYPNGPNQVLSGSKNVIEASMLATCYFADTVLPLMEHVFPAVAATSWKEYKNNNGYGKRVFMGLSADFDLKGDYILEVNMKSSHDPNSPLEKQMDYPSMHKPRKTIDEQFRRMY
;
A
#
# COMPACT_ATOMS: atom_id res chain seq x y z
N MET A 1 -38.66 54.22 -8.76
CA MET A 1 -38.07 55.15 -9.74
C MET A 1 -36.55 55.09 -9.59
N ASN A 2 -35.88 54.80 -10.69
CA ASN A 2 -34.44 54.62 -10.84
C ASN A 2 -33.64 55.88 -10.47
N SER A 3 -32.41 55.71 -10.00
CA SER A 3 -31.23 55.94 -10.85
C SER A 3 -29.91 55.65 -10.12
N LEU A 4 -29.27 54.56 -10.51
CA LEU A 4 -27.83 54.41 -10.49
C LEU A 4 -27.16 55.53 -11.31
N ARG A 5 -25.92 55.86 -10.93
CA ARG A 5 -24.85 56.50 -11.74
C ARG A 5 -24.92 58.02 -11.94
N THR A 6 -24.16 58.72 -11.09
CA THR A 6 -23.17 59.72 -11.53
C THR A 6 -21.98 59.65 -10.56
N VAL A 7 -20.91 58.92 -10.93
CA VAL A 7 -19.61 59.51 -11.33
C VAL A 7 -18.82 59.96 -10.09
N TRP A 8 -18.03 59.09 -9.44
CA TRP A 8 -16.58 58.94 -9.72
C TRP A 8 -15.95 60.21 -10.29
N LEU A 9 -15.66 61.18 -9.42
CA LEU A 9 -14.60 62.19 -9.61
C LEU A 9 -14.48 62.99 -8.31
N LEU A 10 -13.59 62.55 -7.43
CA LEU A 10 -12.68 63.38 -6.62
C LEU A 10 -11.89 62.44 -5.70
N ILE A 11 -10.99 61.69 -6.34
CA ILE A 11 -9.74 61.26 -5.72
C ILE A 11 -8.95 62.54 -5.45
N GLY A 12 -8.48 62.69 -4.21
CA GLY A 12 -7.38 63.60 -3.89
C GLY A 12 -7.69 64.60 -2.79
N ALA A 13 -7.54 64.16 -1.54
CA ALA A 13 -7.06 65.02 -0.44
C ALA A 13 -6.92 64.24 0.87
N LEU A 14 -5.67 64.14 1.32
CA LEU A 14 -5.25 64.08 2.72
C LEU A 14 -5.52 62.82 3.56
N THR A 15 -4.57 61.89 3.44
CA THR A 15 -4.03 61.11 4.54
C THR A 15 -3.45 62.03 5.64
N PHE A 16 -3.97 61.98 6.86
CA PHE A 16 -3.24 62.43 8.05
C PHE A 16 -3.57 61.55 9.27
N ALA A 17 -2.53 60.85 9.72
CA ALA A 17 -2.18 60.45 11.09
C ALA A 17 -3.29 60.10 12.12
N CYS A 18 -3.32 58.83 12.51
CA CYS A 18 -3.56 58.43 13.91
C CYS A 18 -2.56 57.33 14.28
N ALA A 19 -1.43 57.75 14.86
CA ALA A 19 -0.50 56.87 15.55
C ALA A 19 -1.01 56.66 16.98
N VAL A 20 -1.28 55.40 17.35
CA VAL A 20 -1.51 55.01 18.74
C VAL A 20 -0.39 54.05 19.13
N SER A 21 0.46 54.52 20.04
CA SER A 21 1.60 53.83 20.62
C SER A 21 1.16 52.67 21.54
N VAL A 22 1.69 51.47 21.31
CA VAL A 22 1.59 50.33 22.25
C VAL A 22 2.98 50.08 22.88
N PRO A 23 3.08 49.80 24.19
CA PRO A 23 4.34 49.77 24.90
C PRO A 23 5.23 48.56 24.54
N ARG A 24 6.54 48.82 24.62
CA ARG A 24 7.65 47.91 24.35
C ARG A 24 8.00 47.14 25.62
N SER A 25 7.48 45.92 25.79
CA SER A 25 8.10 44.90 26.66
C SER A 25 7.44 43.54 26.46
N LEU A 26 8.09 42.69 25.67
CA LEU A 26 8.22 41.23 25.82
C LEU A 26 9.01 40.74 24.59
N GLN A 27 10.32 40.94 24.64
CA GLN A 27 11.25 40.21 23.76
C GLN A 27 11.21 38.75 24.18
N LEU A 28 10.53 37.92 23.40
CA LEU A 28 10.76 36.48 23.36
C LEU A 28 11.17 36.14 21.92
N SER A 29 12.38 35.58 21.78
CA SER A 29 13.09 35.42 20.51
C SER A 29 12.26 34.67 19.47
N SER A 30 11.94 35.31 18.34
CA SER A 30 11.22 34.68 17.22
C SER A 30 12.10 34.43 15.99
N ASP A 31 13.42 34.29 16.16
CA ASP A 31 14.37 34.21 15.04
C ASP A 31 14.78 32.78 14.67
N LYS A 32 13.85 31.82 14.58
CA LYS A 32 14.22 30.46 14.12
C LYS A 32 13.39 29.79 13.03
N TYR A 33 12.30 30.37 12.55
CA TYR A 33 11.54 29.76 11.44
C TYR A 33 10.86 30.77 10.51
N LEU A 34 11.55 31.85 10.15
CA LEU A 34 11.21 32.60 8.95
C LEU A 34 11.83 31.86 7.75
N LEU A 35 11.05 30.98 7.15
CA LEU A 35 11.31 30.46 5.81
C LEU A 35 11.37 31.67 4.86
N ASP A 36 12.58 31.98 4.42
CA ASP A 36 12.85 32.99 3.40
C ASP A 36 12.21 32.52 2.09
N ASN A 37 11.07 33.11 1.73
CA ASN A 37 10.26 32.77 0.56
C ASN A 37 10.88 33.30 -0.76
N ASN A 38 12.20 33.20 -0.90
CA ASN A 38 12.95 33.70 -2.06
C ASN A 38 13.47 32.60 -2.99
N LEU A 39 13.08 31.34 -2.81
CA LEU A 39 13.44 30.29 -3.78
C LEU A 39 12.67 30.50 -5.07
N LYS A 40 13.36 30.93 -6.13
CA LYS A 40 12.81 30.82 -7.50
C LYS A 40 12.51 29.33 -7.74
N SER A 41 11.46 29.00 -8.50
CA SER A 41 11.07 27.62 -8.81
C SER A 41 12.18 26.75 -9.45
N ALA A 42 13.30 27.36 -9.85
CA ALA A 42 14.50 26.71 -10.38
C ALA A 42 15.59 26.42 -9.31
N GLU A 43 15.45 26.87 -8.07
CA GLU A 43 16.46 26.77 -7.00
C GLU A 43 16.14 25.68 -5.96
N TRP A 44 15.20 24.77 -6.25
CA TRP A 44 14.78 23.71 -5.32
C TRP A 44 15.85 22.65 -5.05
N ILE A 45 16.93 22.60 -5.86
CA ILE A 45 18.12 21.78 -5.64
C ILE A 45 19.36 22.48 -6.22
N SER A 46 20.45 22.54 -5.47
CA SER A 46 21.70 23.15 -5.96
C SER A 46 22.42 22.22 -6.94
N LEU A 47 23.22 22.78 -7.86
CA LEU A 47 24.02 21.95 -8.78
C LEU A 47 24.97 21.01 -8.03
N LEU A 48 25.51 21.47 -6.89
CA LEU A 48 26.34 20.68 -5.96
C LEU A 48 25.61 19.48 -5.37
N GLU A 49 24.28 19.55 -5.25
CA GLU A 49 23.46 18.44 -4.79
C GLU A 49 23.04 17.48 -5.90
N LEU A 50 23.13 17.91 -7.16
CA LEU A 50 22.85 17.09 -8.34
C LEU A 50 24.06 16.27 -8.79
N GLU A 51 25.26 16.87 -8.76
CA GLU A 51 26.52 16.22 -9.14
C GLU A 51 26.78 14.85 -8.49
N PRO A 52 26.47 14.61 -7.20
CA PRO A 52 26.72 13.31 -6.58
C PRO A 52 25.64 12.25 -6.89
N LEU A 53 24.55 12.58 -7.59
CA LEU A 53 23.49 11.61 -7.86
C LEU A 53 23.99 10.50 -8.81
N PRO A 54 23.81 9.22 -8.46
CA PRO A 54 24.21 8.13 -9.35
C PRO A 54 23.32 8.08 -10.60
N SER A 55 23.89 7.64 -11.71
CA SER A 55 23.09 7.26 -12.87
C SER A 55 22.16 6.09 -12.52
N LEU A 56 20.97 6.04 -13.13
CA LEU A 56 19.98 5.00 -12.86
C LEU A 56 20.52 3.58 -13.05
N ASP A 57 21.38 3.37 -14.06
CA ASP A 57 22.02 2.07 -14.33
C ASP A 57 22.99 1.60 -13.23
N LYS A 58 23.41 2.49 -12.32
CA LYS A 58 24.30 2.18 -11.18
C LYS A 58 23.55 1.91 -9.89
N ILE A 59 22.22 2.02 -9.88
CA ILE A 59 21.39 1.75 -8.71
C ILE A 59 20.91 0.30 -8.80
N SER A 60 21.22 -0.49 -7.78
CA SER A 60 20.74 -1.86 -7.64
C SER A 60 19.88 -2.00 -6.38
N PHE A 61 18.98 -2.97 -6.36
CA PHE A 61 18.16 -3.23 -5.17
C PHE A 61 19.01 -3.63 -3.96
N LYS A 62 20.06 -4.43 -4.17
CA LYS A 62 21.00 -4.78 -3.11
C LYS A 62 21.67 -3.54 -2.49
N LYS A 63 22.07 -2.57 -3.33
CA LYS A 63 22.62 -1.30 -2.86
C LYS A 63 21.59 -0.50 -2.05
N LEU A 64 20.31 -0.54 -2.44
CA LEU A 64 19.23 0.11 -1.67
C LEU A 64 18.96 -0.59 -0.33
N GLU A 65 19.16 -1.91 -0.25
CA GLU A 65 19.03 -2.68 0.99
C GLU A 65 20.20 -2.42 1.97
N GLU A 66 21.39 -2.14 1.43
CA GLU A 66 22.60 -1.82 2.22
C GLU A 66 22.69 -0.35 2.64
N MET A 67 22.01 0.56 1.92
CA MET A 67 22.07 2.00 2.17
C MET A 67 21.20 2.41 3.37
N PRO A 68 21.67 3.34 4.23
CA PRO A 68 20.86 3.86 5.32
C PRO A 68 19.54 4.47 4.83
N LEU A 69 18.44 4.18 5.53
CA LEU A 69 17.09 4.58 5.16
C LEU A 69 16.98 6.06 4.72
N LYS A 70 17.51 6.98 5.53
CA LYS A 70 17.40 8.43 5.26
C LYS A 70 18.16 8.84 3.99
N GLU A 71 19.36 8.32 3.80
CA GLU A 71 20.20 8.60 2.63
C GLU A 71 19.54 8.09 1.34
N ALA A 72 19.05 6.85 1.37
CA ALA A 72 18.34 6.25 0.24
C ALA A 72 17.04 7.00 -0.09
N ALA A 73 16.26 7.37 0.93
CA ALA A 73 15.01 8.12 0.73
C ALA A 73 15.26 9.50 0.12
N GLU A 74 16.26 10.23 0.61
CA GLU A 74 16.65 11.53 0.05
C GLU A 74 17.11 11.40 -1.42
N MET A 75 17.95 10.41 -1.72
CA MET A 75 18.38 10.13 -3.10
C MET A 75 17.19 9.81 -4.01
N LEU A 76 16.29 8.92 -3.59
CA LEU A 76 15.10 8.52 -4.37
C LEU A 76 14.15 9.70 -4.61
N ASN A 77 13.88 10.53 -3.60
CA ASN A 77 13.05 11.72 -3.77
C ASN A 77 13.67 12.71 -4.76
N LYS A 78 14.99 12.93 -4.72
CA LYS A 78 15.69 13.79 -5.69
C LYS A 78 15.53 13.25 -7.11
N LEU A 79 15.74 11.95 -7.31
CA LEU A 79 15.54 11.28 -8.60
C LEU A 79 14.08 11.38 -9.09
N TYR A 80 13.12 11.21 -8.17
CA TYR A 80 11.70 11.35 -8.49
C TYR A 80 11.39 12.76 -8.99
N HIS A 81 11.78 13.80 -8.25
CA HIS A 81 11.53 15.18 -8.67
C HIS A 81 12.24 15.53 -9.99
N LEU A 82 13.46 15.05 -10.20
CA LEU A 82 14.17 15.21 -11.47
C LEU A 82 13.42 14.57 -12.65
N SER A 83 12.84 13.38 -12.43
CA SER A 83 12.01 12.71 -13.46
C SER A 83 10.78 13.55 -13.87
N LYS A 84 10.34 14.50 -13.04
CA LYS A 84 9.18 15.36 -13.32
C LYS A 84 9.52 16.65 -14.08
N ILE A 85 10.79 17.06 -14.12
CA ILE A 85 11.20 18.37 -14.67
C ILE A 85 11.29 18.35 -16.19
N ASN A 86 11.86 17.30 -16.77
CA ASN A 86 12.06 17.21 -18.21
C ASN A 86 11.07 16.20 -18.79
N HIS A 87 10.08 16.70 -19.54
CA HIS A 87 9.06 15.91 -20.23
C HIS A 87 9.62 15.10 -21.42
N ARG A 88 10.86 14.63 -21.33
CA ARG A 88 11.42 13.74 -22.35
C ARG A 88 10.74 12.38 -22.21
N PRO A 89 10.37 11.74 -23.33
CA PRO A 89 9.98 10.34 -23.31
C PRO A 89 11.11 9.55 -22.67
N VAL A 90 10.79 8.82 -21.60
CA VAL A 90 11.70 7.84 -21.00
C VAL A 90 11.32 6.50 -21.61
N ASP A 91 12.31 5.74 -22.09
CA ASP A 91 12.09 4.38 -22.57
C ASP A 91 11.45 3.56 -21.45
N THR A 92 10.28 2.98 -21.73
CA THR A 92 9.57 2.13 -20.77
C THR A 92 10.03 0.68 -20.89
N TYR A 93 9.83 -0.07 -19.82
CA TYR A 93 10.13 -1.49 -19.74
C TYR A 93 8.84 -2.27 -19.50
N THR A 94 8.53 -3.25 -20.35
CA THR A 94 7.38 -4.14 -20.16
C THR A 94 7.86 -5.59 -20.19
N PRO A 95 7.78 -6.35 -19.08
CA PRO A 95 8.07 -7.78 -19.10
C PRO A 95 6.97 -8.55 -19.85
N ASN A 96 7.36 -9.59 -20.60
CA ASN A 96 6.37 -10.47 -21.23
C ASN A 96 5.71 -11.36 -20.17
N THR A 97 4.40 -11.59 -20.27
CA THR A 97 3.66 -12.50 -19.38
C THR A 97 4.19 -13.94 -19.41
N SER A 98 4.90 -14.34 -20.47
CA SER A 98 5.56 -15.65 -20.56
C SER A 98 6.86 -15.74 -19.77
N ASP A 99 7.46 -14.61 -19.39
CA ASP A 99 8.70 -14.57 -18.61
C ASP A 99 8.43 -14.50 -17.10
N ILE A 100 7.25 -13.99 -16.71
CA ILE A 100 6.85 -13.84 -15.31
C ILE A 100 6.46 -15.20 -14.71
N ASP A 101 7.12 -15.57 -13.62
CA ASP A 101 6.77 -16.77 -12.84
C ASP A 101 5.52 -16.53 -11.99
N ALA A 102 4.72 -17.57 -11.81
CA ALA A 102 3.55 -17.57 -10.96
C ALA A 102 3.39 -18.92 -10.23
N LEU A 103 2.73 -18.87 -9.08
CA LEU A 103 2.49 -20.03 -8.21
C LEU A 103 1.01 -20.09 -7.86
N LEU A 104 0.37 -21.23 -8.12
CA LEU A 104 -1.00 -21.51 -7.68
C LEU A 104 -0.92 -22.46 -6.49
N THR A 105 -1.55 -22.09 -5.39
CA THR A 105 -1.87 -23.03 -4.32
C THR A 105 -3.30 -23.52 -4.50
N THR A 106 -3.44 -24.81 -4.83
CA THR A 106 -4.75 -25.45 -5.05
C THR A 106 -5.48 -25.66 -3.73
N THR A 107 -6.75 -26.05 -3.78
CA THR A 107 -7.55 -26.36 -2.58
C THR A 107 -7.06 -27.57 -1.77
N ASN A 108 -6.15 -28.35 -2.33
CA ASN A 108 -5.51 -29.51 -1.67
C ASN A 108 -4.12 -29.17 -1.10
N ASN A 109 -3.77 -27.87 -1.00
CA ASN A 109 -2.45 -27.40 -0.57
C ASN A 109 -1.30 -27.81 -1.50
N GLU A 110 -1.60 -28.18 -2.76
CA GLU A 110 -0.58 -28.44 -3.75
C GLU A 110 -0.11 -27.13 -4.38
N LYS A 111 1.20 -27.00 -4.56
CA LYS A 111 1.84 -25.83 -5.14
C LYS A 111 2.23 -26.11 -6.58
N ILE A 112 1.59 -25.41 -7.52
CA ILE A 112 1.83 -25.57 -8.95
C ILE A 112 2.53 -24.32 -9.47
N SER A 113 3.78 -24.47 -9.91
CA SER A 113 4.55 -23.39 -10.57
C SER A 113 4.25 -23.33 -12.06
N PHE A 114 4.06 -22.14 -12.61
CA PHE A 114 3.76 -21.91 -14.02
C PHE A 114 4.22 -20.52 -14.46
N LYS A 115 4.22 -20.25 -15.77
CA LYS A 115 4.41 -18.90 -16.32
C LYS A 115 3.09 -18.17 -16.39
N LEU A 116 3.04 -16.87 -16.09
CA LEU A 116 1.80 -16.09 -16.01
C LEU A 116 0.91 -16.24 -17.27
N SER A 117 1.49 -16.36 -18.46
CA SER A 117 0.74 -16.64 -19.71
C SER A 117 -0.07 -17.95 -19.70
N LYS A 118 0.22 -18.88 -18.79
CA LYS A 118 -0.49 -20.16 -18.60
C LYS A 118 -1.48 -20.14 -17.44
N ILE A 119 -1.80 -18.97 -16.86
CA ILE A 119 -2.69 -18.85 -15.70
C ILE A 119 -4.04 -19.54 -15.90
N VAL A 120 -4.68 -19.33 -17.06
CA VAL A 120 -5.97 -19.93 -17.40
C VAL A 120 -5.86 -21.45 -17.49
N GLN A 121 -4.86 -21.95 -18.24
CA GLN A 121 -4.63 -23.38 -18.41
C GLN A 121 -4.34 -24.10 -17.08
N THR A 122 -3.63 -23.43 -16.17
CA THR A 122 -3.33 -23.98 -14.84
C THR A 122 -4.57 -23.98 -13.96
N ALA A 123 -5.35 -22.90 -13.96
CA ALA A 123 -6.59 -22.81 -13.19
C ALA A 123 -7.63 -23.85 -13.63
N MET A 124 -7.76 -24.12 -14.93
CA MET A 124 -8.68 -25.15 -15.46
C MET A 124 -8.34 -26.58 -14.99
N LYS A 125 -7.11 -26.85 -14.55
CA LYS A 125 -6.73 -28.18 -14.03
C LYS A 125 -7.23 -28.41 -12.62
N ASP A 126 -7.51 -27.35 -11.86
CA ASP A 126 -8.10 -27.44 -10.53
C ASP A 126 -9.63 -27.36 -10.67
N SER A 127 -10.29 -28.52 -10.56
CA SER A 127 -11.75 -28.63 -10.67
C SER A 127 -12.53 -27.85 -9.60
N ASP A 128 -11.87 -27.42 -8.52
CA ASP A 128 -12.44 -26.64 -7.43
C ASP A 128 -12.05 -25.15 -7.50
N PHE A 129 -11.29 -24.73 -8.52
CA PHE A 129 -10.89 -23.34 -8.71
C PHE A 129 -12.10 -22.41 -8.87
N GLY A 130 -12.10 -21.27 -8.18
CA GLY A 130 -13.11 -20.23 -8.36
C GLY A 130 -14.48 -20.51 -7.74
N LYS A 131 -14.67 -21.67 -7.09
CA LYS A 131 -15.86 -21.94 -6.27
C LYS A 131 -15.87 -21.14 -4.96
N GLN A 132 -14.75 -20.52 -4.61
CA GLN A 132 -14.51 -19.75 -3.39
C GLN A 132 -13.63 -18.54 -3.71
N VAL A 133 -13.26 -17.77 -2.69
CA VAL A 133 -12.41 -16.59 -2.83
C VAL A 133 -11.10 -16.95 -3.55
N VAL A 134 -10.76 -16.17 -4.58
CA VAL A 134 -9.51 -16.27 -5.31
C VAL A 134 -8.67 -15.04 -4.96
N THR A 135 -7.59 -15.27 -4.22
CA THR A 135 -6.63 -14.21 -3.86
C THR A 135 -5.49 -14.20 -4.86
N ILE A 136 -5.27 -13.07 -5.51
CA ILE A 136 -4.19 -12.87 -6.47
C ILE A 136 -3.21 -11.87 -5.87
N PHE A 137 -2.04 -12.34 -5.45
CA PHE A 137 -0.98 -11.53 -4.88
C PHE A 137 0.11 -11.26 -5.92
N ILE A 138 0.38 -9.98 -6.22
CA ILE A 138 1.35 -9.56 -7.23
C ILE A 138 2.53 -8.88 -6.52
N THR A 139 3.73 -9.47 -6.64
CA THR A 139 4.95 -8.95 -6.02
C THR A 139 5.47 -7.75 -6.80
N GLY A 140 6.01 -6.75 -6.10
CA GLY A 140 6.55 -5.53 -6.72
C GLY A 140 8.06 -5.37 -6.64
N LEU A 141 8.75 -6.24 -5.91
CA LEU A 141 10.20 -6.21 -5.73
C LEU A 141 10.79 -7.62 -5.89
N PRO A 142 12.06 -7.75 -6.28
CA PRO A 142 12.71 -9.05 -6.44
C PRO A 142 12.71 -9.89 -5.16
N LYS A 143 12.43 -11.19 -5.31
CA LYS A 143 12.29 -12.14 -4.20
C LYS A 143 13.60 -12.50 -3.48
N ASP A 144 14.75 -12.18 -4.06
CA ASP A 144 16.08 -12.44 -3.50
C ASP A 144 16.47 -11.46 -2.39
N LEU A 145 15.74 -10.34 -2.26
CA LEU A 145 15.92 -9.40 -1.16
C LEU A 145 15.36 -9.97 0.14
N ASN A 146 16.09 -9.79 1.24
CA ASN A 146 15.77 -10.45 2.51
C ASN A 146 14.44 -9.99 3.09
N ALA A 147 14.19 -8.68 3.08
CA ALA A 147 12.94 -8.11 3.56
C ALA A 147 11.74 -8.57 2.72
N VAL A 148 11.91 -8.67 1.39
CA VAL A 148 10.86 -9.15 0.47
C VAL A 148 10.56 -10.62 0.70
N LYS A 149 11.59 -11.47 0.79
CA LYS A 149 11.44 -12.90 1.07
C LYS A 149 10.67 -13.14 2.36
N LYS A 150 11.01 -12.40 3.43
CA LYS A 150 10.34 -12.49 4.73
C LYS A 150 8.88 -12.06 4.64
N ALA A 151 8.61 -10.84 4.17
CA ALA A 151 7.25 -10.29 4.15
C ALA A 151 6.31 -11.11 3.25
N ASN A 152 6.78 -11.55 2.08
CA ASN A 152 5.98 -12.39 1.18
C ASN A 152 5.69 -13.76 1.80
N ALA A 153 6.67 -14.37 2.48
CA ALA A 153 6.46 -15.63 3.17
C ALA A 153 5.44 -15.50 4.31
N GLU A 154 5.53 -14.43 5.11
CA GLU A 154 4.58 -14.13 6.19
C GLU A 154 3.16 -13.96 5.65
N LEU A 155 2.97 -13.19 4.56
CA LEU A 155 1.65 -13.01 3.95
C LEU A 155 1.07 -14.31 3.39
N ILE A 156 1.87 -15.07 2.62
CA ILE A 156 1.44 -16.35 2.07
C ILE A 156 1.07 -17.30 3.20
N GLN A 157 1.91 -17.39 4.24
CA GLN A 157 1.65 -18.25 5.39
C GLN A 157 0.39 -17.83 6.16
N ALA A 158 0.14 -16.53 6.35
CA ALA A 158 -1.07 -16.03 7.00
C ALA A 158 -2.33 -16.47 6.23
N TYR A 159 -2.32 -16.36 4.90
CA TYR A 159 -3.40 -16.88 4.07
C TYR A 159 -3.55 -18.40 4.15
N MET A 160 -2.45 -19.15 4.16
CA MET A 160 -2.52 -20.60 4.35
C MET A 160 -3.15 -20.94 5.71
N GLN A 161 -2.73 -20.28 6.80
CA GLN A 161 -3.32 -20.51 8.12
C GLN A 161 -4.83 -20.21 8.12
N ARG A 162 -5.23 -19.10 7.50
CA ARG A 162 -6.64 -18.71 7.35
C ARG A 162 -7.46 -19.72 6.57
N TYR A 163 -6.98 -20.16 5.42
CA TYR A 163 -7.74 -21.02 4.51
C TYR A 163 -7.81 -22.47 4.96
N TYR A 164 -6.73 -22.98 5.54
CA TYR A 164 -6.64 -24.39 5.95
C TYR A 164 -7.00 -24.61 7.42
N LYS A 165 -7.38 -23.54 8.16
CA LYS A 165 -7.62 -23.59 9.61
C LYS A 165 -6.48 -24.29 10.34
N LEU A 166 -5.24 -24.09 9.87
CA LEU A 166 -4.07 -24.65 10.50
C LEU A 166 -4.00 -24.09 11.93
N PRO A 167 -3.60 -24.91 12.93
CA PRO A 167 -3.36 -24.38 14.27
C PRO A 167 -2.44 -23.16 14.16
N LEU A 168 -2.76 -22.08 14.87
CA LEU A 168 -1.81 -21.01 15.14
C LEU A 168 -0.60 -21.66 15.81
N SER A 169 0.42 -22.02 15.03
CA SER A 169 1.69 -22.47 15.59
C SER A 169 2.31 -21.24 16.21
N LEU A 170 2.02 -21.01 17.49
CA LEU A 170 2.69 -20.06 18.36
C LEU A 170 4.13 -20.54 18.56
N ASN A 171 4.94 -20.42 17.51
CA ASN A 171 6.39 -20.56 17.58
C ASN A 171 7.04 -19.84 16.40
N LEU A 172 6.78 -18.53 16.31
CA LEU A 172 7.46 -17.60 15.40
C LEU A 172 8.97 -17.86 15.35
N ASN A 173 9.61 -18.23 16.48
CA ASN A 173 11.06 -18.45 16.58
C ASN A 173 11.64 -19.71 15.91
N GLN A 174 10.88 -20.78 15.70
CA GLN A 174 11.44 -22.02 15.11
C GLN A 174 11.48 -21.95 13.57
N THR A 175 10.52 -21.28 12.95
CA THR A 175 10.51 -21.06 11.49
C THR A 175 11.64 -20.11 11.05
N TYR A 176 11.96 -19.09 11.88
CA TYR A 176 13.06 -18.15 11.60
C TYR A 176 14.45 -18.82 11.53
N LYS A 177 14.63 -19.98 12.16
CA LYS A 177 15.93 -20.69 12.20
C LYS A 177 16.08 -21.75 11.09
N ALA A 178 14.98 -22.22 10.51
CA ALA A 178 15.00 -23.17 9.40
C ALA A 178 15.20 -22.50 8.03
N MET A 179 14.92 -21.20 7.90
CA MET A 179 15.05 -20.44 6.64
C MET A 179 16.46 -19.87 6.39
N SER A 180 17.39 -20.01 7.35
CA SER A 180 18.79 -19.54 7.25
C SER A 180 19.78 -20.60 6.77
N SER A 181 19.33 -21.81 6.48
CA SER A 181 20.15 -22.89 5.90
C SER A 181 19.74 -23.13 4.46
N GLU A 182 20.72 -23.08 3.56
CA GLU A 182 20.60 -23.39 2.13
C GLU A 182 20.26 -24.87 1.91
N GLU A 183 19.02 -25.29 2.11
CA GLU A 183 18.53 -26.57 1.56
C GLU A 183 17.10 -26.42 1.04
N MET A 184 16.99 -26.30 -0.27
CA MET A 184 15.77 -26.57 -1.02
C MET A 184 15.74 -28.07 -1.33
N SER A 185 15.27 -28.91 -0.40
CA SER A 185 14.62 -30.20 -0.68
C SER A 185 14.32 -30.98 0.59
N SER A 186 13.22 -31.74 0.52
CA SER A 186 12.79 -32.87 1.37
C SER A 186 12.42 -32.58 2.84
N ASP A 187 11.20 -33.04 3.16
CA ASP A 187 10.72 -33.41 4.48
C ASP A 187 10.20 -32.29 5.40
N ILE A 188 9.02 -31.78 5.04
CA ILE A 188 7.96 -31.53 6.03
C ILE A 188 6.83 -32.52 5.76
N SER A 189 7.12 -33.81 5.91
CA SER A 189 6.09 -34.84 6.11
C SER A 189 5.83 -34.99 7.61
N GLY A 190 5.30 -33.92 8.22
CA GLY A 190 4.63 -34.01 9.51
C GLY A 190 3.20 -34.45 9.25
N GLU A 191 2.93 -35.71 9.55
CA GLU A 191 1.64 -36.39 9.42
C GLU A 191 0.50 -35.56 10.05
N LEU A 192 -0.23 -34.82 9.22
CA LEU A 192 -1.54 -34.23 9.54
C LEU A 192 -2.57 -34.91 8.64
N THR A 193 -3.07 -36.04 9.12
CA THR A 193 -4.32 -36.64 8.67
C THR A 193 -5.48 -35.70 9.05
N ALA A 194 -5.66 -34.63 8.27
CA ALA A 194 -6.84 -33.80 8.30
C ALA A 194 -7.36 -33.65 6.87
N THR A 195 -8.24 -34.57 6.49
CA THR A 195 -9.15 -34.43 5.35
C THR A 195 -10.08 -33.24 5.61
N LYS A 196 -9.59 -32.03 5.35
CA LYS A 196 -10.39 -30.80 5.32
C LYS A 196 -9.97 -30.01 4.10
N LYS A 197 -10.81 -30.04 3.06
CA LYS A 197 -10.68 -29.20 1.86
C LYS A 197 -10.45 -27.75 2.26
N SER A 198 -9.53 -27.06 1.59
CA SER A 198 -9.28 -25.63 1.82
C SER A 198 -10.51 -24.80 1.50
N ASN A 199 -10.51 -23.59 2.05
CA ASN A 199 -11.56 -22.60 1.83
C ASN A 199 -11.22 -21.50 0.80
N ALA A 200 -10.13 -21.59 0.03
CA ALA A 200 -9.79 -20.62 -1.03
C ALA A 200 -8.61 -21.04 -1.92
N ASN A 201 -8.47 -20.35 -3.06
CA ASN A 201 -7.30 -20.40 -3.95
C ASN A 201 -6.40 -19.17 -3.75
N MET A 202 -5.08 -19.36 -3.82
CA MET A 202 -4.11 -18.26 -3.83
C MET A 202 -3.19 -18.38 -5.04
N ILE A 203 -3.11 -17.31 -5.83
CA ILE A 203 -2.16 -17.16 -6.94
C ILE A 203 -1.15 -16.10 -6.54
N VAL A 204 0.13 -16.42 -6.62
CA VAL A 204 1.23 -15.47 -6.44
C VAL A 204 1.85 -15.20 -7.81
N ILE A 205 1.88 -13.95 -8.26
CA ILE A 205 2.47 -13.50 -9.51
C ILE A 205 3.78 -12.78 -9.18
N ASP A 206 4.91 -13.34 -9.62
CA ASP A 206 6.25 -12.84 -9.30
C ASP A 206 6.73 -11.78 -10.29
N LEU A 207 5.98 -10.68 -10.39
CA LEU A 207 6.34 -9.55 -11.26
C LEU A 207 7.65 -8.88 -10.80
N GLY A 208 7.88 -8.85 -9.48
CA GLY A 208 9.09 -8.29 -8.86
C GLY A 208 10.39 -8.84 -9.45
N SER A 209 10.48 -10.17 -9.61
CA SER A 209 11.67 -10.81 -10.19
C SER A 209 11.80 -10.69 -11.71
N ALA A 210 10.77 -10.23 -12.42
CA ALA A 210 10.89 -9.91 -13.85
C ALA A 210 11.73 -8.64 -14.08
N MET A 211 11.73 -7.71 -13.11
CA MET A 211 12.54 -6.48 -13.14
C MET A 211 13.92 -6.75 -12.54
N ARG A 212 14.96 -6.77 -13.37
CA ARG A 212 16.31 -7.24 -12.98
C ARG A 212 17.13 -6.18 -12.26
N ASN A 213 16.78 -4.91 -12.44
CA ASN A 213 17.51 -3.77 -11.92
C ASN A 213 16.55 -2.62 -11.57
N PHE A 214 17.07 -1.62 -10.86
CA PHE A 214 16.26 -0.51 -10.39
C PHE A 214 15.71 0.35 -11.55
N LYS A 215 16.45 0.44 -12.66
CA LYS A 215 16.01 1.19 -13.85
C LYS A 215 14.75 0.59 -14.45
N GLU A 216 14.74 -0.72 -14.73
CA GLU A 216 13.56 -1.45 -15.21
C GLU A 216 12.36 -1.28 -14.28
N TRP A 217 12.59 -1.21 -12.97
CA TRP A 217 11.55 -1.00 -11.97
C TRP A 217 10.92 0.40 -12.03
N ILE A 218 11.73 1.47 -12.13
CA ILE A 218 11.19 2.84 -12.23
C ILE A 218 10.60 3.15 -13.60
N THR A 219 11.02 2.45 -14.65
CA THR A 219 10.54 2.62 -16.03
C THR A 219 9.48 1.60 -16.42
N LEU A 220 8.97 0.80 -15.49
CA LEU A 220 7.94 -0.20 -15.78
C LEU A 220 6.73 0.46 -16.48
N ASP A 221 6.32 -0.09 -17.62
CA ASP A 221 5.09 0.32 -18.29
C ASP A 221 3.89 -0.30 -17.57
N ILE A 222 3.36 0.46 -16.63
CA ILE A 222 2.25 0.03 -15.78
C ILE A 222 0.96 -0.13 -16.59
N GLU A 223 0.76 0.71 -17.62
CA GLU A 223 -0.45 0.64 -18.44
C GLU A 223 -0.43 -0.63 -19.29
N GLU A 224 0.66 -0.88 -20.01
CA GLU A 224 0.77 -2.08 -20.85
C GLU A 224 0.71 -3.36 -20.00
N MET A 225 1.49 -3.43 -18.91
CA MET A 225 1.51 -4.60 -18.04
C MET A 225 0.14 -4.83 -17.38
N GLY A 226 -0.52 -3.76 -16.92
CA GLY A 226 -1.84 -3.84 -16.33
C GLY A 226 -2.93 -4.24 -17.33
N VAL A 227 -2.88 -3.74 -18.57
CA VAL A 227 -3.80 -4.16 -19.64
C VAL A 227 -3.63 -5.65 -19.94
N ASN A 228 -2.39 -6.12 -20.07
CA ASN A 228 -2.10 -7.54 -20.29
C ASN A 228 -2.66 -8.41 -19.16
N LEU A 229 -2.45 -8.01 -17.90
CA LEU A 229 -2.99 -8.73 -16.76
C LEU A 229 -4.52 -8.66 -16.70
N GLY A 230 -5.14 -7.51 -16.96
CA GLY A 230 -6.59 -7.35 -16.96
C GLY A 230 -7.28 -8.22 -18.00
N ASN A 231 -6.69 -8.35 -19.19
CA ASN A 231 -7.18 -9.27 -20.23
C ASN A 231 -7.05 -10.74 -19.79
N LEU A 232 -5.93 -11.12 -19.16
CA LEU A 232 -5.77 -12.47 -18.60
C LEU A 232 -6.78 -12.77 -17.48
N LEU A 233 -7.09 -11.79 -16.63
CA LEU A 233 -8.12 -11.94 -15.60
C LEU A 233 -9.52 -12.09 -16.22
N ALA A 234 -9.84 -11.32 -17.26
CA ALA A 234 -11.09 -11.45 -17.99
C ALA A 234 -11.23 -12.84 -18.63
N GLU A 235 -10.17 -13.34 -19.28
CA GLU A 235 -10.12 -14.68 -19.85
C GLU A 235 -10.24 -15.76 -18.76
N LEU A 236 -9.57 -15.59 -17.62
CA LEU A 236 -9.66 -16.50 -16.47
C LEU A 236 -11.10 -16.60 -15.96
N THR A 237 -11.79 -15.47 -15.76
CA THR A 237 -13.18 -15.47 -15.30
C THR A 237 -14.14 -16.05 -16.33
N ASP A 238 -13.90 -15.82 -17.63
CA ASP A 238 -14.71 -16.36 -18.72
C ASP A 238 -14.55 -17.88 -18.86
N LYS A 239 -13.31 -18.38 -18.83
CA LYS A 239 -13.02 -19.80 -19.10
C LYS A 239 -13.20 -20.72 -17.89
N VAL A 240 -12.99 -20.21 -16.69
CA VAL A 240 -13.08 -20.99 -15.44
C VAL A 240 -14.36 -20.63 -14.66
N GLU A 241 -15.21 -19.76 -15.21
CA GLU A 241 -16.50 -19.34 -14.64
C GLU A 241 -16.37 -18.84 -13.20
N VAL A 242 -15.30 -18.10 -12.89
CA VAL A 242 -15.08 -17.51 -11.56
C VAL A 242 -15.89 -16.23 -11.43
N PRO A 243 -16.81 -16.12 -10.46
CA PRO A 243 -17.51 -14.87 -10.18
C PRO A 243 -16.52 -13.76 -9.78
N GLN A 244 -16.61 -12.58 -10.41
CA GLN A 244 -15.75 -11.44 -10.09
C GLN A 244 -15.83 -11.01 -8.62
N GLU A 245 -16.96 -11.28 -7.95
CA GLU A 245 -17.21 -10.96 -6.55
C GLU A 245 -16.32 -11.77 -5.58
N LEU A 246 -15.69 -12.85 -6.08
CA LEU A 246 -14.79 -13.71 -5.32
C LEU A 246 -13.32 -13.33 -5.51
N ILE A 247 -12.99 -12.39 -6.39
CA ILE A 247 -11.60 -12.06 -6.73
C ILE A 247 -11.09 -10.89 -5.87
N HIS A 248 -10.04 -11.16 -5.10
CA HIS A 248 -9.29 -10.13 -4.36
C HIS A 248 -7.88 -10.03 -4.93
N VAL A 249 -7.55 -8.89 -5.53
CA VAL A 249 -6.20 -8.62 -6.04
C VAL A 249 -5.43 -7.79 -5.02
N ILE A 250 -4.19 -8.19 -4.74
CA ILE A 250 -3.28 -7.51 -3.82
C ILE A 250 -2.03 -7.17 -4.61
N GLY A 251 -1.69 -5.89 -4.71
CA GLY A 251 -0.48 -5.44 -5.39
C GLY A 251 0.49 -4.77 -4.43
N GLN A 252 1.75 -5.19 -4.46
CA GLN A 252 2.82 -4.61 -3.65
C GLN A 252 3.63 -3.56 -4.42
N GLY A 253 3.92 -2.40 -3.82
CA GLY A 253 4.79 -1.40 -4.43
C GLY A 253 4.28 -0.95 -5.80
N VAL A 254 5.14 -1.06 -6.81
CA VAL A 254 4.78 -0.75 -8.20
C VAL A 254 3.65 -1.65 -8.74
N ALA A 255 3.52 -2.88 -8.23
CA ALA A 255 2.47 -3.81 -8.66
C ALA A 255 1.08 -3.40 -8.17
N ALA A 256 0.96 -2.54 -7.14
CA ALA A 256 -0.32 -1.94 -6.75
C ALA A 256 -0.94 -1.17 -7.92
N HIS A 257 -0.11 -0.45 -8.68
CA HIS A 257 -0.53 0.30 -9.85
C HIS A 257 -0.90 -0.61 -11.02
N VAL A 258 -0.16 -1.70 -11.23
CA VAL A 258 -0.49 -2.74 -12.22
C VAL A 258 -1.85 -3.38 -11.88
N ALA A 259 -2.12 -3.67 -10.61
CA ALA A 259 -3.41 -4.18 -10.15
C ALA A 259 -4.57 -3.21 -10.44
N GLY A 260 -4.36 -1.90 -10.22
CA GLY A 260 -5.34 -0.87 -10.54
C GLY A 260 -5.68 -0.80 -12.03
N VAL A 261 -4.67 -0.73 -12.89
CA VAL A 261 -4.85 -0.77 -14.35
C VAL A 261 -5.54 -2.08 -14.77
N ALA A 262 -5.14 -3.23 -14.20
CA ALA A 262 -5.77 -4.52 -14.50
C ALA A 262 -7.26 -4.53 -14.12
N GLY A 263 -7.64 -3.97 -12.97
CA GLY A 263 -9.03 -3.82 -12.57
C GLY A 263 -9.84 -2.92 -13.51
N ARG A 264 -9.26 -1.80 -13.97
CA ARG A 264 -9.89 -0.94 -14.99
C ARG A 264 -10.05 -1.66 -16.32
N GLN A 265 -9.02 -2.36 -16.79
CA GLN A 265 -9.08 -3.08 -18.05
C GLN A 265 -10.08 -4.23 -17.97
N TYR A 266 -10.09 -4.98 -16.87
CA TYR A 266 -11.09 -6.01 -16.59
C TYR A 266 -12.51 -5.41 -16.73
N SER A 267 -12.76 -4.28 -16.06
CA SER A 267 -14.05 -3.59 -16.11
C SER A 267 -14.43 -3.12 -17.51
N ARG A 268 -13.46 -2.65 -18.31
CA ARG A 268 -13.69 -2.25 -19.71
C ARG A 268 -14.08 -3.44 -20.59
N VAL A 269 -13.48 -4.61 -20.37
CA VAL A 269 -13.68 -5.81 -21.19
C VAL A 269 -14.96 -6.57 -20.79
N THR A 270 -15.23 -6.70 -19.49
CA THR A 270 -16.33 -7.54 -18.99
C THR A 270 -17.59 -6.74 -18.65
N GLY A 271 -17.47 -5.42 -18.44
CA GLY A 271 -18.55 -4.59 -17.89
C GLY A 271 -18.74 -4.75 -16.37
N HIS A 272 -17.93 -5.57 -15.71
CA HIS A 272 -18.01 -5.85 -14.27
C HIS A 272 -16.71 -5.43 -13.55
N ARG A 273 -16.82 -4.97 -12.31
CA ARG A 273 -15.65 -4.63 -11.49
C ARG A 273 -15.23 -5.83 -10.65
N LEU A 274 -13.92 -5.94 -10.40
CA LEU A 274 -13.41 -6.88 -9.40
C LEU A 274 -13.91 -6.51 -8.01
N ARG A 275 -14.01 -7.48 -7.10
CA ARG A 275 -14.51 -7.24 -5.74
C ARG A 275 -13.65 -6.27 -4.94
N ARG A 276 -12.34 -6.51 -4.93
CA ARG A 276 -11.41 -5.75 -4.09
C ARG A 276 -10.03 -5.68 -4.70
N ILE A 277 -9.42 -4.50 -4.63
CA ILE A 277 -7.98 -4.31 -4.85
C ILE A 277 -7.36 -3.73 -3.57
N THR A 278 -6.34 -4.39 -3.04
CA THR A 278 -5.53 -3.85 -1.93
C THR A 278 -4.16 -3.41 -2.44
N GLY A 279 -3.83 -2.13 -2.24
CA GLY A 279 -2.53 -1.57 -2.55
C GLY A 279 -1.62 -1.58 -1.32
N LEU A 280 -0.54 -2.37 -1.35
CA LEU A 280 0.45 -2.42 -0.29
C LEU A 280 1.62 -1.51 -0.65
N ASP A 281 1.65 -0.34 -0.02
CA ASP A 281 2.63 0.74 -0.23
C ASP A 281 2.87 1.10 -1.70
N PRO A 282 1.85 1.59 -2.44
CA PRO A 282 1.99 1.93 -3.85
C PRO A 282 3.18 2.85 -4.10
N SER A 283 3.98 2.56 -5.13
CA SER A 283 5.26 3.25 -5.31
C SER A 283 5.11 4.67 -5.88
N GLN A 284 6.15 5.49 -5.74
CA GLN A 284 6.26 6.69 -6.56
C GLN A 284 6.42 6.30 -8.03
N LEU A 285 5.62 6.90 -8.91
CA LEU A 285 5.71 6.70 -10.35
C LEU A 285 6.70 7.67 -10.95
N PHE A 286 7.86 7.20 -11.38
CA PHE A 286 8.88 8.03 -12.05
C PHE A 286 8.43 8.37 -13.48
N VAL A 287 7.98 7.36 -14.21
CA VAL A 287 7.35 7.52 -15.52
C VAL A 287 5.83 7.60 -15.37
N SER A 288 5.20 8.56 -16.04
CA SER A 288 3.75 8.76 -15.99
C SER A 288 3.25 9.40 -17.27
N ASN A 289 2.20 8.87 -17.87
CA ASN A 289 1.56 9.46 -19.04
C ASN A 289 0.52 10.50 -18.60
N LYS A 290 0.72 11.77 -18.94
CA LYS A 290 -0.18 12.86 -18.50
C LYS A 290 -1.61 12.75 -19.04
N ASN A 291 -1.82 11.97 -20.11
CA ASN A 291 -3.12 11.82 -20.75
C ASN A 291 -3.94 10.64 -20.20
N LEU A 292 -3.37 9.86 -19.28
CA LEU A 292 -4.01 8.68 -18.70
C LEU A 292 -4.16 8.84 -17.18
N LEU A 293 -5.21 8.20 -16.64
CA LEU A 293 -5.26 7.91 -15.21
C LEU A 293 -4.11 6.93 -14.92
N ASN A 294 -3.09 7.41 -14.23
CA ASN A 294 -1.89 6.61 -13.99
C ASN A 294 -2.05 5.75 -12.73
N GLY A 295 -1.79 4.45 -12.88
CA GLY A 295 -1.68 3.51 -11.77
C GLY A 295 -2.97 3.27 -11.01
N LEU A 296 -2.88 3.09 -9.69
CA LEU A 296 -3.97 2.69 -8.82
C LEU A 296 -4.83 3.90 -8.45
N ALA A 297 -6.15 3.76 -8.57
CA ALA A 297 -7.11 4.79 -8.24
C ALA A 297 -8.40 4.20 -7.64
N ARG A 298 -9.11 5.03 -6.87
CA ARG A 298 -10.53 4.81 -6.58
C ARG A 298 -11.29 4.55 -7.88
N GLY A 299 -12.17 3.56 -7.89
CA GLY A 299 -12.85 3.17 -9.14
C GLY A 299 -12.32 1.87 -9.76
N ASP A 300 -11.10 1.45 -9.45
CA ASP A 300 -10.46 0.32 -10.15
C ASP A 300 -11.07 -1.05 -9.80
N ALA A 301 -11.68 -1.18 -8.62
CA ALA A 301 -12.49 -2.32 -8.16
C ALA A 301 -13.63 -1.82 -7.26
N ASP A 302 -14.63 -2.64 -6.94
CA ASP A 302 -15.76 -2.24 -6.08
C ASP A 302 -15.31 -1.63 -4.75
N PHE A 303 -14.17 -2.08 -4.23
CA PHE A 303 -13.49 -1.48 -3.09
C PHE A 303 -11.97 -1.47 -3.30
N VAL A 304 -11.35 -0.31 -3.16
CA VAL A 304 -9.90 -0.14 -3.21
C VAL A 304 -9.38 0.36 -1.86
N ASP A 305 -8.56 -0.43 -1.18
CA ASP A 305 -7.95 -0.06 0.11
C ASP A 305 -6.42 -0.05 0.01
N VAL A 306 -5.79 0.95 0.63
CA VAL A 306 -4.36 1.19 0.48
C VAL A 306 -3.68 1.35 1.84
N ILE A 307 -2.50 0.75 2.02
CA ILE A 307 -1.66 0.91 3.21
C ILE A 307 -0.36 1.60 2.80
N HIS A 308 -0.09 2.80 3.31
CA HIS A 308 1.14 3.55 3.03
C HIS A 308 2.17 3.36 4.14
N SER A 309 3.27 2.68 3.87
CA SER A 309 4.33 2.43 4.87
C SER A 309 5.66 3.11 4.55
N SER A 310 5.89 3.57 3.33
CA SER A 310 7.17 4.19 2.96
C SER A 310 6.99 5.52 2.22
N SER A 311 5.94 6.25 2.60
CA SER A 311 5.68 7.64 2.19
C SER A 311 6.97 8.48 2.22
N TYR A 312 7.20 9.25 1.16
CA TYR A 312 8.44 10.02 0.95
C TYR A 312 9.72 9.19 0.83
N SER A 313 9.63 7.93 0.42
CA SER A 313 10.80 7.13 0.02
C SER A 313 10.51 6.35 -1.28
N MET A 314 10.27 5.05 -1.21
CA MET A 314 9.81 4.26 -2.36
C MET A 314 8.31 4.42 -2.59
N GLY A 315 7.52 4.57 -1.52
CA GLY A 315 6.08 4.72 -1.53
C GLY A 315 5.61 6.13 -1.85
N THR A 316 4.45 6.23 -2.48
CA THR A 316 3.75 7.48 -2.76
C THR A 316 3.01 7.98 -1.53
N VAL A 317 2.90 9.30 -1.42
CA VAL A 317 2.05 9.99 -0.43
C VAL A 317 0.66 10.29 -0.97
N MET A 318 0.49 10.14 -2.28
CA MET A 318 -0.75 10.41 -2.97
C MET A 318 -1.78 9.34 -2.63
N ARG A 319 -3.03 9.77 -2.40
CA ARG A 319 -4.17 8.88 -2.22
C ARG A 319 -4.38 8.03 -3.47
N CYS A 320 -4.57 6.74 -3.27
CA CYS A 320 -4.74 5.77 -4.36
C CYS A 320 -6.04 4.95 -4.21
N GLY A 321 -6.67 4.93 -3.04
CA GLY A 321 -7.84 4.10 -2.77
C GLY A 321 -9.16 4.85 -2.66
N ASP A 322 -10.21 4.07 -2.40
CA ASP A 322 -11.40 4.58 -1.72
C ASP A 322 -11.04 4.98 -0.28
N VAL A 323 -10.22 4.14 0.38
CA VAL A 323 -9.65 4.37 1.71
C VAL A 323 -8.12 4.23 1.69
N ASP A 324 -7.43 5.16 2.34
CA ASP A 324 -5.96 5.17 2.45
C ASP A 324 -5.56 5.18 3.94
N PHE A 325 -4.80 4.18 4.37
CA PHE A 325 -4.30 4.01 5.73
C PHE A 325 -2.83 4.44 5.82
N TYR A 326 -2.52 5.26 6.83
CA TYR A 326 -1.19 5.79 7.10
C TYR A 326 -0.72 5.38 8.50
N PRO A 327 -0.16 4.16 8.67
CA PRO A 327 0.52 3.76 9.90
C PRO A 327 1.60 4.77 10.31
N ASN A 328 1.53 5.26 11.53
CA ASN A 328 2.40 6.31 12.07
C ASN A 328 2.37 7.65 11.29
N GLY A 329 1.35 7.86 10.46
CA GLY A 329 1.11 9.07 9.69
C GLY A 329 1.97 9.21 8.43
N PRO A 330 1.61 10.14 7.52
CA PRO A 330 2.23 10.25 6.20
C PRO A 330 3.64 10.87 6.20
N ASN A 331 3.98 11.70 7.20
CA ASN A 331 5.17 12.56 7.17
C ASN A 331 6.37 12.00 7.96
N GLN A 332 6.26 10.79 8.49
CA GLN A 332 7.34 10.17 9.23
C GLN A 332 7.96 9.11 8.33
N VAL A 333 9.19 9.32 7.88
CA VAL A 333 10.03 8.21 7.41
C VAL A 333 9.97 7.17 8.51
N LEU A 334 9.32 6.02 8.27
CA LEU A 334 8.97 5.09 9.34
C LEU A 334 10.23 4.77 10.15
N SER A 335 10.28 5.37 11.34
CA SER A 335 11.46 5.46 12.18
C SER A 335 11.65 4.13 12.90
N GLY A 336 12.10 3.12 12.17
CA GLY A 336 12.32 1.75 12.65
C GLY A 336 12.89 0.81 11.60
N SER A 337 12.66 1.08 10.31
CA SER A 337 13.28 0.31 9.22
C SER A 337 14.75 0.68 9.06
N LYS A 338 15.58 -0.29 8.67
CA LYS A 338 17.02 -0.09 8.43
C LYS A 338 17.28 0.58 7.08
N ASN A 339 16.45 0.25 6.09
CA ASN A 339 16.57 0.71 4.71
C ASN A 339 15.18 0.89 4.05
N VAL A 340 15.18 1.43 2.83
CA VAL A 340 13.95 1.75 2.08
C VAL A 340 13.17 0.50 1.64
N ILE A 341 13.85 -0.63 1.40
CA ILE A 341 13.20 -1.89 1.01
C ILE A 341 12.37 -2.42 2.18
N GLU A 342 12.95 -2.47 3.39
CA GLU A 342 12.26 -2.88 4.62
C GLU A 342 11.08 -1.95 4.93
N ALA A 343 11.26 -0.63 4.78
CA ALA A 343 10.17 0.33 4.97
C ALA A 343 8.98 0.07 4.02
N SER A 344 9.27 -0.24 2.76
CA SER A 344 8.22 -0.57 1.78
C SER A 344 7.51 -1.89 2.08
N MET A 345 8.23 -2.89 2.61
CA MET A 345 7.65 -4.20 2.95
C MET A 345 6.81 -4.19 4.23
N LEU A 346 6.85 -3.13 5.04
CA LEU A 346 6.01 -3.04 6.23
C LEU A 346 4.51 -3.06 5.93
N ALA A 347 4.04 -2.48 4.83
CA ALA A 347 2.65 -2.60 4.42
C ALA A 347 2.24 -4.06 4.19
N THR A 348 3.11 -4.87 3.59
CA THR A 348 2.91 -6.31 3.39
C THR A 348 2.87 -7.05 4.73
N CYS A 349 3.78 -6.75 5.65
CA CYS A 349 3.77 -7.35 7.00
C CYS A 349 2.50 -6.97 7.79
N TYR A 350 2.12 -5.69 7.83
CA TYR A 350 0.89 -5.26 8.51
C TYR A 350 -0.35 -5.90 7.90
N PHE A 351 -0.40 -6.01 6.58
CA PHE A 351 -1.52 -6.70 5.96
C PHE A 351 -1.54 -8.19 6.33
N ALA A 352 -0.39 -8.87 6.33
CA ALA A 352 -0.26 -10.26 6.74
C ALA A 352 -0.78 -10.51 8.18
N ASP A 353 -0.43 -9.64 9.13
CA ASP A 353 -0.92 -9.73 10.51
C ASP A 353 -2.45 -9.68 10.57
N THR A 354 -3.11 -8.91 9.70
CA THR A 354 -4.58 -8.81 9.67
C THR A 354 -5.25 -10.02 9.03
N VAL A 355 -4.51 -10.79 8.24
CA VAL A 355 -5.01 -12.02 7.58
C VAL A 355 -5.05 -13.18 8.55
N LEU A 356 -4.17 -13.18 9.55
CA LEU A 356 -4.11 -14.22 10.58
C LEU A 356 -5.47 -14.39 11.28
N PRO A 357 -5.93 -15.63 11.52
CA PRO A 357 -7.17 -15.87 12.23
C PRO A 357 -7.19 -15.17 13.60
N LEU A 358 -8.31 -14.50 13.91
CA LEU A 358 -8.53 -13.76 15.16
C LEU A 358 -7.73 -12.46 15.30
N MET A 359 -6.95 -12.07 14.29
CA MET A 359 -6.17 -10.83 14.26
C MET A 359 -6.73 -9.79 13.29
N GLU A 360 -7.94 -10.02 12.76
CA GLU A 360 -8.57 -9.16 11.77
C GLU A 360 -8.70 -7.70 12.23
N HIS A 361 -8.78 -7.46 13.53
CA HIS A 361 -9.01 -6.14 14.14
C HIS A 361 -7.78 -5.59 14.88
N VAL A 362 -6.58 -6.11 14.59
CA VAL A 362 -5.33 -5.75 15.29
C VAL A 362 -4.88 -4.30 15.05
N PHE A 363 -5.30 -3.69 13.94
CA PHE A 363 -4.92 -2.32 13.57
C PHE A 363 -6.11 -1.37 13.52
N PRO A 364 -6.56 -0.86 14.67
CA PRO A 364 -7.59 0.16 14.69
C PRO A 364 -7.04 1.50 14.18
N ALA A 365 -7.82 2.16 13.33
CA ALA A 365 -7.50 3.44 12.73
C ALA A 365 -8.63 4.46 12.95
N VAL A 366 -8.28 5.75 12.88
CA VAL A 366 -9.19 6.88 13.05
C VAL A 366 -8.99 7.85 11.89
N ALA A 367 -10.07 8.45 11.38
CA ALA A 367 -9.95 9.44 10.33
C ALA A 367 -9.26 10.70 10.88
N ALA A 368 -8.16 11.08 10.24
CA ALA A 368 -7.36 12.23 10.64
C ALA A 368 -6.56 12.75 9.44
N THR A 369 -6.34 14.05 9.38
CA THR A 369 -5.58 14.71 8.30
C THR A 369 -4.09 14.79 8.59
N SER A 370 -3.67 14.56 9.84
CA SER A 370 -2.26 14.60 10.24
C SER A 370 -1.97 13.76 11.48
N TRP A 371 -0.70 13.36 11.62
CA TRP A 371 -0.22 12.65 12.82
C TRP A 371 -0.47 13.44 14.12
N LYS A 372 -0.33 14.77 14.06
CA LYS A 372 -0.60 15.67 15.18
C LYS A 372 -2.07 15.64 15.58
N GLU A 373 -2.99 15.64 14.62
CA GLU A 373 -4.43 15.54 14.87
C GLU A 373 -4.79 14.19 15.51
N TYR A 374 -4.23 13.11 14.98
CA TYR A 374 -4.38 11.76 15.54
C TYR A 374 -3.91 11.69 17.00
N LYS A 375 -2.70 12.20 17.30
CA LYS A 375 -2.11 12.20 18.65
C LYS A 375 -2.83 13.09 19.65
N ASN A 376 -3.44 14.18 19.18
CA ASN A 376 -4.22 15.08 20.02
C ASN A 376 -5.64 14.57 20.29
N ASN A 377 -6.00 13.37 19.82
CA ASN A 377 -7.35 12.83 19.89
C ASN A 377 -8.42 13.72 19.22
N ASN A 378 -8.00 14.48 18.19
CA ASN A 378 -8.87 15.39 17.46
C ASN A 378 -9.39 14.77 16.14
N GLY A 379 -9.07 13.51 15.86
CA GLY A 379 -9.62 12.80 14.71
C GLY A 379 -11.15 12.67 14.81
N TYR A 380 -11.82 12.66 13.67
CA TYR A 380 -13.27 12.59 13.57
C TYR A 380 -13.71 11.17 13.22
N GLY A 381 -14.87 10.74 13.71
CA GLY A 381 -15.58 9.56 13.18
C GLY A 381 -15.38 8.23 13.91
N LYS A 382 -15.95 7.18 13.32
CA LYS A 382 -15.97 5.81 13.84
C LYS A 382 -14.55 5.22 13.78
N ARG A 383 -14.17 4.47 14.80
CA ARG A 383 -12.97 3.62 14.75
C ARG A 383 -13.18 2.52 13.72
N VAL A 384 -12.24 2.39 12.81
CA VAL A 384 -12.25 1.37 11.74
C VAL A 384 -11.03 0.48 11.88
N PHE A 385 -10.94 -0.58 11.08
CA PHE A 385 -9.80 -1.49 11.11
C PHE A 385 -9.10 -1.50 9.76
N MET A 386 -7.78 -1.33 9.78
CA MET A 386 -6.92 -1.45 8.60
C MET A 386 -6.73 -2.92 8.24
N GLY A 387 -6.65 -3.23 6.95
CA GLY A 387 -6.29 -4.56 6.45
C GLY A 387 -7.50 -5.39 6.02
N LEU A 388 -7.44 -6.71 6.18
CA LEU A 388 -8.41 -7.63 5.59
C LEU A 388 -9.87 -7.34 5.98
N SER A 389 -10.10 -6.83 7.19
CA SER A 389 -11.44 -6.51 7.74
C SER A 389 -11.95 -5.10 7.42
N ALA A 390 -11.22 -4.31 6.62
CA ALA A 390 -11.64 -2.97 6.27
C ALA A 390 -13.07 -2.98 5.68
N ASP A 391 -13.95 -2.16 6.28
CA ASP A 391 -15.34 -2.01 5.85
C ASP A 391 -15.37 -1.48 4.39
N PHE A 392 -16.22 -2.05 3.53
CA PHE A 392 -16.25 -1.74 2.08
C PHE A 392 -16.84 -0.35 1.76
N ASP A 393 -17.46 0.32 2.73
CA ASP A 393 -18.03 1.66 2.59
C ASP A 393 -17.09 2.77 3.09
N LEU A 394 -15.89 2.41 3.56
CA LEU A 394 -14.91 3.37 4.05
C LEU A 394 -14.40 4.28 2.94
N LYS A 395 -14.25 5.56 3.28
CA LYS A 395 -13.70 6.58 2.39
C LYS A 395 -12.76 7.53 3.12
N GLY A 396 -11.70 7.94 2.44
CA GLY A 396 -10.76 8.96 2.91
C GLY A 396 -9.57 8.41 3.69
N ASP A 397 -8.94 9.29 4.46
CA ASP A 397 -7.64 9.04 5.06
C ASP A 397 -7.77 8.62 6.52
N TYR A 398 -7.09 7.54 6.88
CA TYR A 398 -7.08 7.00 8.23
C TYR A 398 -5.66 6.89 8.76
N ILE A 399 -5.48 7.30 10.01
CA ILE A 399 -4.20 7.23 10.70
C ILE A 399 -4.34 6.27 11.88
N LEU A 400 -3.26 5.53 12.12
CA LEU A 400 -3.16 4.58 13.22
C LEU A 400 -1.73 4.57 13.75
N GLU A 401 -1.59 4.20 15.01
CA GLU A 401 -0.30 3.94 15.61
C GLU A 401 0.01 2.45 15.56
N VAL A 402 1.21 2.11 15.08
CA VAL A 402 1.70 0.74 15.03
C VAL A 402 3.01 0.62 15.80
N ASN A 403 3.09 -0.39 16.67
CA ASN A 403 4.28 -0.67 17.45
C ASN A 403 5.33 -1.35 16.60
N MET A 404 6.40 -0.63 16.28
CA MET A 404 7.46 -1.11 15.39
C MET A 404 8.28 -2.29 15.96
N LYS A 405 8.26 -2.51 17.28
CA LYS A 405 8.87 -3.69 17.93
C LYS A 405 7.94 -4.91 17.97
N SER A 406 6.63 -4.69 17.84
CA SER A 406 5.62 -5.72 18.11
C SER A 406 5.44 -6.72 16.97
N SER A 407 5.82 -6.39 15.73
CA SER A 407 5.76 -7.38 14.63
C SER A 407 6.91 -8.39 14.69
N HIS A 408 7.96 -8.14 15.49
CA HIS A 408 9.21 -8.93 15.47
C HIS A 408 9.80 -9.30 16.85
N ASP A 409 9.16 -8.94 17.97
CA ASP A 409 9.55 -9.39 19.33
C ASP A 409 8.32 -9.89 20.12
N PRO A 410 8.20 -11.21 20.38
CA PRO A 410 7.09 -11.78 21.14
C PRO A 410 7.06 -11.35 22.62
N ASN A 411 8.05 -10.62 23.12
CA ASN A 411 8.10 -10.10 24.50
C ASN A 411 7.82 -8.59 24.62
N SER A 412 7.47 -7.91 23.52
CA SER A 412 7.06 -6.51 23.57
C SER A 412 5.72 -6.38 24.31
N PRO A 413 5.61 -5.60 25.40
CA PRO A 413 4.32 -5.31 26.02
C PRO A 413 3.39 -4.67 24.98
N LEU A 414 2.15 -5.14 24.90
CA LEU A 414 1.07 -4.41 24.25
C LEU A 414 0.89 -3.10 25.02
N GLU A 415 1.47 -2.01 24.51
CA GLU A 415 1.26 -0.69 25.10
C GLU A 415 -0.22 -0.33 24.95
N LYS A 416 -0.86 0.09 26.05
CA LYS A 416 -2.27 0.49 26.04
C LYS A 416 -2.44 1.66 25.07
N GLN A 417 -3.02 1.40 23.90
CA GLN A 417 -3.41 2.45 22.98
C GLN A 417 -4.38 3.40 23.68
N MET A 418 -4.20 4.71 23.47
CA MET A 418 -4.99 5.74 24.15
C MET A 418 -6.49 5.56 23.87
N ASP A 419 -7.29 5.56 24.94
CA ASP A 419 -8.75 5.52 24.86
C ASP A 419 -9.26 6.77 24.13
N TYR A 420 -9.83 6.58 22.95
CA TYR A 420 -10.63 7.62 22.29
C TYR A 420 -12.02 7.64 22.94
N PRO A 421 -12.57 8.81 23.29
CA PRO A 421 -13.94 8.90 23.76
C PRO A 421 -14.89 8.43 22.64
N SER A 422 -15.43 7.22 22.82
CA SER A 422 -16.46 6.68 21.96
C SER A 422 -17.72 7.52 22.13
N MET A 423 -18.13 8.25 21.10
CA MET A 423 -19.51 8.75 21.00
C MET A 423 -20.46 7.60 20.65
N HIS A 424 -20.53 6.60 21.53
CA HIS A 424 -21.59 5.62 21.52
C HIS A 424 -22.26 5.59 22.90
N LYS A 425 -23.49 6.11 22.96
CA LYS A 425 -24.45 5.62 23.95
C LYS A 425 -24.58 4.11 23.71
N PRO A 426 -24.44 3.28 24.76
CA PRO A 426 -24.52 1.83 24.60
C PRO A 426 -25.85 1.47 23.97
N ARG A 427 -25.77 0.83 22.79
CA ARG A 427 -26.91 0.17 22.16
C ARG A 427 -27.29 -0.97 23.10
N LYS A 428 -28.46 -0.85 23.76
CA LYS A 428 -29.00 -1.93 24.57
C LYS A 428 -28.95 -3.22 23.77
N THR A 429 -28.40 -4.26 24.39
CA THR A 429 -28.32 -5.61 23.86
C THR A 429 -29.71 -6.07 23.39
N ILE A 430 -29.74 -6.71 22.23
CA ILE A 430 -30.94 -7.28 21.59
C ILE A 430 -31.57 -8.41 22.44
N ASP A 431 -30.88 -8.86 23.50
CA ASP A 431 -31.38 -9.84 24.47
C ASP A 431 -32.45 -9.33 25.45
N GLU A 432 -32.71 -8.02 25.56
CA GLU A 432 -33.77 -7.50 26.45
C GLU A 432 -35.15 -7.34 25.76
N GLN A 433 -35.24 -7.46 24.43
CA GLN A 433 -36.52 -7.36 23.71
C GLN A 433 -37.21 -8.70 23.44
N PHE A 434 -36.52 -9.84 23.60
CA PHE A 434 -37.10 -11.18 23.38
C PHE A 434 -37.64 -11.88 24.65
N ARG A 435 -37.56 -11.26 25.83
CA ARG A 435 -38.12 -11.81 27.10
C ARG A 435 -39.48 -11.23 27.51
N ARG A 436 -40.19 -10.55 26.60
CA ARG A 436 -41.53 -9.99 26.84
C ARG A 436 -42.59 -10.33 25.80
N MET A 437 -42.33 -11.29 24.91
CA MET A 437 -43.36 -11.93 24.12
C MET A 437 -43.09 -13.44 24.13
N TYR A 438 -44.10 -14.20 24.53
CA TYR A 438 -44.15 -15.63 24.91
C TYR A 438 -43.87 -15.91 26.38
#